data_AF-A0A922YUB8-F1
#
_entry.id   AF-A0A922YUB8-F1
#
_cell.length_a   1.000
_cell.length_b   1.000
_cell.length_c   1.000
_cell.angle_alpha   90.00
_cell.angle_beta   90.00
_cell.angle_gamma   90.00
#
_symmetry.space_group_name_H-M   'P 1'
#
loop_
_entity.id
_entity.type
_entity.pdbx_description
1 polymer ?
#
loop_
_entity_poly.entity_id
_entity_poly.type
_entity_poly.pdbx_seq_one_letter_code
_entity_poly.pdbx_strand_id
1 'polypeptide(L)' 'MAFDKDAFLTSLDSMTVMELNDLVKAIEEKFGVSAAAMAA' A
#
# COMPACT_ATOMS: atom_id res chain seq x y z
N MET A 1 -13.05 6.91 -16.60
CA MET A 1 -11.62 7.02 -16.25
C MET A 1 -11.30 5.76 -15.46
N ALA A 2 -10.66 4.79 -16.10
CA ALA A 2 -10.23 3.57 -15.42
C ALA A 2 -9.18 3.96 -14.37
N PHE A 3 -9.19 3.27 -13.24
CA PHE A 3 -8.12 3.41 -12.25
C PHE A 3 -6.78 3.22 -12.96
N ASP A 4 -6.01 4.30 -13.07
CA ASP A 4 -4.73 4.31 -13.76
C ASP A 4 -3.68 3.75 -12.79
N LYS A 5 -3.49 2.44 -12.89
CA LYS A 5 -2.53 1.70 -12.06
C LYS A 5 -1.12 2.25 -12.21
N ASP A 6 -0.75 2.72 -13.40
CA ASP A 6 0.59 3.20 -13.68
C ASP A 6 0.84 4.56 -13.01
N ALA A 7 -0.16 5.44 -13.01
CA ALA A 7 -0.11 6.69 -12.25
C ALA A 7 -0.06 6.47 -10.73
N PHE A 8 -0.76 5.45 -10.23
CA PHE A 8 -0.70 5.05 -8.83
C PHE A 8 0.69 4.51 -8.45
N LEU A 9 1.26 3.62 -9.26
CA LEU A 9 2.61 3.08 -9.05
C LEU A 9 3.69 4.17 -9.09
N THR A 10 3.60 5.12 -10.01
CA THR A 10 4.53 6.27 -10.08
C THR A 10 4.47 7.14 -8.82
N SER A 11 3.28 7.29 -8.24
CA SER A 11 3.09 8.02 -6.99
C SER A 11 3.71 7.27 -5.80
N LEU A 12 3.57 5.93 -5.77
CA LEU A 12 4.20 5.09 -4.74
C LEU A 12 5.74 5.14 -4.82
N ASP A 13 6.32 5.10 -6.02
CA ASP A 13 7.78 5.19 -6.21
C ASP A 13 8.37 6.53 -5.76
N SER A 14 7.55 7.58 -5.75
CA SER A 14 7.94 8.91 -5.28
C SER A 14 7.78 9.11 -3.77
N MET A 15 7.11 8.19 -3.08
CA MET A 15 6.92 8.24 -1.63
C MET A 15 8.15 7.71 -0.89
N THR A 16 8.42 8.29 0.26
CA THR A 16 9.48 7.79 1.15
C THR A 16 9.07 6.46 1.79
N VAL A 17 10.06 5.68 2.22
CA VAL A 17 9.82 4.39 2.91
C VAL A 17 8.91 4.54 4.14
N MET A 18 8.96 5.67 4.85
CA MET A 18 8.05 5.96 5.97
C MET A 18 6.60 6.17 5.50
N GLU A 19 6.39 6.98 4.47
CA GLU A 19 5.04 7.24 3.95
C GLU A 19 4.40 5.98 3.35
N LEU A 20 5.20 5.14 2.68
CA LEU A 20 4.78 3.83 2.21
C LEU A 20 4.42 2.90 3.38
N ASN A 21 5.18 2.94 4.48
CA ASN A 21 4.89 2.16 5.67
C ASN A 21 3.54 2.53 6.30
N ASP A 22 3.25 3.83 6.39
CA ASP A 22 1.98 4.33 6.94
C ASP A 22 0.80 3.97 6.01
N LEU A 23 1.00 4.03 4.69
CA LEU A 23 0.00 3.59 3.71
C LEU A 23 -0.31 2.10 3.85
N VAL A 24 0.73 1.26 3.96
CA VAL A 24 0.56 -0.19 4.15
C VAL A 24 -0.19 -0.49 5.44
N LYS A 25 0.17 0.14 6.56
CA LYS A 25 -0.55 -0.02 7.84
C LYS A 25 -2.01 0.38 7.75
N ALA A 26 -2.32 1.50 7.11
CA ALA A 26 -3.70 1.94 6.92
C ALA A 26 -4.52 0.95 6.08
N ILE A 27 -3.89 0.32 5.08
CA ILE A 27 -4.50 -0.75 4.28
C ILE A 27 -4.72 -2.00 5.13
N GLU A 28 -3.71 -2.42 5.90
CA GLU A 28 -3.77 -3.57 6.81
C GLU A 28 -4.93 -3.43 7.82
N GLU A 29 -5.07 -2.27 8.46
CA GLU A 29 -6.17 -1.98 9.39
C GLU A 29 -7.53 -1.97 8.70
N LYS A 30 -7.65 -1.29 7.56
CA LYS A 30 -8.92 -1.16 6.82
C LYS A 30 -9.46 -2.50 6.33
N PHE A 31 -8.58 -3.41 5.94
CA PHE A 31 -8.95 -4.70 5.38
C PHE A 31 -8.75 -5.87 6.36
N GLY A 32 -8.32 -5.59 7.60
CA GLY A 32 -8.04 -6.62 8.60
C GLY A 32 -6.95 -7.60 8.17
N VAL A 33 -6.05 -7.17 7.28
CA VAL A 33 -4.95 -7.98 6.76
C VAL A 33 -3.76 -7.77 7.67
N SER A 34 -3.40 -8.77 8.47
CA SER A 34 -2.09 -8.76 9.12
C SER A 34 -1.06 -9.32 8.16
N ALA A 35 0.10 -8.66 8.00
CA ALA A 35 1.22 -9.20 7.22
C ALA A 35 1.62 -10.63 7.63
N ALA A 36 1.34 -11.01 8.88
CA ALA A 36 1.59 -12.35 9.41
C ALA A 36 0.74 -13.45 8.75
N ALA A 37 -0.43 -13.14 8.20
CA ALA A 37 -1.33 -14.13 7.61
C ALA A 37 -0.86 -14.64 6.23
N MET A 38 0.05 -13.93 5.56
CA MET A 38 0.49 -14.22 4.20
C MET A 38 1.83 -14.97 4.13
N ALA A 39 2.44 -15.25 5.30
CA ALA A 39 3.67 -16.02 5.44
C ALA A 39 3.43 -17.51 5.80
N ALA A 40 2.16 -17.96 5.79
CA ALA A 40 1.76 -19.34 6.02
C ALA A 40 1.42 -20.07 4.71
#